data_AF-A0A9P5MQV2-F1
#
_entry.id   AF-A0A9P5MQV2-F1
#
_cell.length_a   1.000
_cell.length_b   1.000
_cell.length_c   1.000
_cell.angle_alpha   90.00
_cell.angle_beta   90.00
_cell.angle_gamma   90.00
#
_symmetry.space_group_name_H-M   'P 1'
#
loop_
_entity.id
_entity.type
_entity.pdbx_description
1 polymer ?
#
loop_
_entity_poly.entity_id
_entity_poly.type
_entity_poly.pdbx_seq_one_letter_code
_entity_poly.pdbx_strand_id
1 'polypeptide(L)'
;ADYEIFREQLAIKYPSYGHALWEPSPRKPDRPVQVGDVGFIRGGNFHRLFNALLPADDPSQELGVPEYHEPLVPNLLDHHHTGSLDRNNYCSDGVNAEPDHGYHARPDDFPRISFQCSRTRGAVLSLPITARREDTLALGDFGRWIVKHIDSWFAFSRKLGLGIKQMEEIILVTGCDRTRSWTNAAFLGNQINAQVSFGVKVEGPGTSINFQFSPENARGAVFRHGPEGEVRLYANQCVFIRGFRVFRSFWLLPKHLKAAAGPSRDPGGYDSDPDTELVSIPAITKVKDSVLILYNFSQSSLMF
;
A
#
# COMPACT_ATOMS: atom_id res chain seq x y z
N ALA A 1 -1.86 6.90 -15.21
CA ALA A 1 -1.68 5.91 -16.29
C ALA A 1 -0.59 4.91 -15.95
N ASP A 2 0.68 5.30 -15.85
CA ASP A 2 1.81 4.44 -15.48
C ASP A 2 1.68 3.83 -14.08
N TYR A 3 1.44 4.66 -13.05
CA TYR A 3 1.28 4.18 -11.67
C TYR A 3 0.04 3.29 -11.48
N GLU A 4 -1.00 3.45 -12.30
CA GLU A 4 -2.21 2.62 -12.28
C GLU A 4 -1.94 1.24 -12.85
N ILE A 5 -1.27 1.18 -14.00
CA ILE A 5 -0.82 -0.09 -14.60
C ILE A 5 0.08 -0.82 -13.61
N PHE A 6 1.06 -0.12 -13.03
CA PHE A 6 2.00 -0.68 -12.07
C PHE A 6 1.28 -1.36 -10.89
N ARG A 7 0.41 -0.60 -10.19
CA ARG A 7 -0.29 -1.13 -9.01
C ARG A 7 -1.26 -2.26 -9.37
N GLU A 8 -1.96 -2.18 -10.49
CA GLU A 8 -2.97 -3.18 -10.89
C GLU A 8 -2.29 -4.50 -11.25
N GLN A 9 -1.24 -4.45 -12.06
CA GLN A 9 -0.53 -5.63 -12.52
C GLN A 9 0.18 -6.36 -11.36
N LEU A 10 0.75 -5.62 -10.40
CA LEU A 10 1.33 -6.24 -9.21
C LEU A 10 0.26 -6.74 -8.23
N ALA A 11 -0.85 -6.04 -8.05
CA ALA A 11 -1.94 -6.49 -7.18
C ALA A 11 -2.60 -7.80 -7.66
N ILE A 12 -2.65 -8.04 -8.97
CA ILE A 12 -3.16 -9.30 -9.53
C ILE A 12 -2.27 -10.48 -9.14
N LYS A 13 -0.94 -10.33 -9.25
CA LYS A 13 0.00 -11.43 -9.02
C LYS A 13 0.42 -11.58 -7.55
N TYR A 14 0.50 -10.47 -6.82
CA TYR A 14 0.93 -10.40 -5.43
C TYR A 14 -0.16 -9.80 -4.53
N PRO A 15 -1.38 -10.38 -4.50
CA PRO A 15 -2.52 -9.78 -3.80
C PRO A 15 -2.29 -9.64 -2.29
N SER A 16 -1.47 -10.50 -1.68
CA SER A 16 -1.14 -10.45 -0.25
C SER A 16 -0.14 -9.35 0.12
N TYR A 17 0.50 -8.70 -0.86
CA TYR A 17 1.53 -7.71 -0.58
C TYR A 17 0.97 -6.32 -0.32
N GLY A 18 -0.27 -6.03 -0.73
CA GLY A 18 -0.83 -4.69 -0.56
C GLY A 18 -0.85 -3.87 -1.86
N HIS A 19 -1.00 -2.57 -1.71
CA HIS A 19 -0.87 -1.59 -2.79
C HIS A 19 0.60 -1.34 -3.09
N ALA A 20 1.03 -1.63 -4.31
CA ALA A 20 2.36 -1.27 -4.78
C ALA A 20 2.45 0.24 -5.02
N LEU A 21 3.44 0.91 -4.42
CA LEU A 21 3.68 2.34 -4.63
C LEU A 21 4.62 2.55 -5.81
N TRP A 22 4.18 3.37 -6.77
CA TRP A 22 4.99 3.74 -7.94
C TRP A 22 6.12 4.69 -7.57
N GLU A 23 5.91 5.52 -6.54
CA GLU A 23 6.91 6.38 -5.95
C GLU A 23 7.05 6.05 -4.45
N PRO A 24 7.94 5.10 -4.12
CA PRO A 24 8.26 4.72 -2.74
C PRO A 24 8.95 5.78 -1.90
N SER A 25 9.49 6.85 -2.51
CA SER A 25 10.28 7.85 -1.81
C SER A 25 9.49 8.52 -0.68
N PRO A 26 10.05 8.61 0.54
CA PRO A 26 9.41 9.35 1.60
C PRO A 26 9.37 10.83 1.20
N ARG A 27 8.28 11.51 1.58
CA ARG A 27 8.23 12.97 1.47
C ARG A 27 9.19 13.60 2.47
N LYS A 28 9.56 14.86 2.23
CA LYS A 28 10.33 15.66 3.20
C LYS A 28 9.37 16.26 4.25
N PRO A 29 9.74 16.28 5.54
CA PRO A 29 10.92 15.64 6.12
C PRO A 29 10.82 14.11 6.06
N ASP A 30 11.97 13.42 6.02
CA ASP A 30 12.09 11.96 5.84
C ASP A 30 11.20 11.17 6.80
N ARG A 31 9.99 10.84 6.32
CA ARG A 31 8.94 10.16 7.07
C ARG A 31 8.52 8.91 6.33
N PRO A 32 9.16 7.77 6.64
CA PRO A 32 8.75 6.52 6.06
C PRO A 32 7.36 6.13 6.55
N VAL A 33 6.61 5.44 5.71
CA VAL A 33 5.29 4.91 6.06
C VAL A 33 5.41 3.95 7.24
N GLN A 34 4.49 4.06 8.18
CA GLN A 34 4.43 3.25 9.40
C GLN A 34 3.04 2.62 9.57
N VAL A 35 2.99 1.52 10.32
CA VAL A 35 1.74 0.98 10.85
C VAL A 35 1.04 2.07 11.68
N GLY A 36 -0.27 2.21 11.50
CA GLY A 36 -1.07 3.25 12.15
C GLY A 36 -1.18 4.55 11.36
N ASP A 37 -0.37 4.75 10.32
CA ASP A 37 -0.50 5.94 9.48
C ASP A 37 -1.89 6.00 8.84
N VAL A 38 -2.53 7.16 8.95
CA VAL A 38 -3.76 7.50 8.24
C VAL A 38 -3.38 8.43 7.10
N GLY A 39 -3.75 8.07 5.88
CA GLY A 39 -3.28 8.78 4.69
C GLY A 39 -4.11 8.52 3.45
N PHE A 40 -3.63 9.00 2.31
CA PHE A 40 -4.21 8.72 1.01
C PHE A 40 -3.11 8.51 -0.03
N ILE A 41 -3.44 7.89 -1.17
CA ILE A 41 -2.49 7.68 -2.26
C ILE A 41 -2.84 8.61 -3.42
N ARG A 42 -1.87 9.38 -3.89
CA ARG A 42 -2.03 10.27 -5.05
C ARG A 42 -0.72 10.36 -5.81
N GLY A 43 -0.79 10.19 -7.14
CA GLY A 43 0.39 10.22 -8.01
C GLY A 43 1.43 9.16 -7.64
N GLY A 44 0.99 7.95 -7.27
CA GLY A 44 1.88 6.85 -6.93
C GLY A 44 2.56 6.92 -5.55
N ASN A 45 2.33 8.00 -4.79
CA ASN A 45 2.89 8.24 -3.46
C ASN A 45 1.82 8.05 -2.38
N PHE A 46 2.22 7.61 -1.19
CA PHE A 46 1.41 7.72 0.02
C PHE A 46 1.65 9.06 0.73
N HIS A 47 0.56 9.69 1.16
CA HIS A 47 0.55 10.99 1.84
C HIS A 47 -0.06 10.79 3.22
N ARG A 48 0.80 10.79 4.25
CA ARG A 48 0.37 10.70 5.65
C ARG A 48 -0.34 11.99 6.07
N LEU A 49 -1.47 11.84 6.73
CA LEU A 49 -2.20 12.91 7.43
C LEU A 49 -1.73 12.99 8.89
N PHE A 50 -1.84 11.88 9.59
CA PHE A 50 -1.46 11.69 11.00
C PHE A 50 -1.23 10.18 11.23
N ASN A 51 -0.80 9.78 12.42
CA ASN A 51 -0.78 8.37 12.82
C ASN A 51 -1.79 8.13 13.95
N ALA A 52 -2.66 7.14 13.76
CA ALA A 52 -3.75 6.82 14.67
C ALA A 52 -3.26 6.26 16.01
N LEU A 53 -2.05 5.70 16.09
CA LEU A 53 -1.49 5.15 17.33
C LEU A 53 -0.86 6.21 18.23
N LEU A 54 -0.67 7.43 17.73
CA LEU A 54 0.07 8.48 18.42
C LEU A 54 -0.86 9.50 19.07
N PRO A 55 -0.46 10.09 20.22
CA PRO A 55 -1.21 11.17 20.86
C PRO A 55 -1.21 12.43 20.00
N ALA A 56 -2.17 13.32 20.28
CA ALA A 56 -2.40 14.54 19.50
C ALA A 56 -1.22 15.53 19.57
N ASP A 57 -0.48 15.53 20.67
CA ASP A 57 0.68 16.38 20.95
C ASP A 57 2.01 15.77 20.49
N ASP A 58 1.99 14.59 19.86
CA ASP A 58 3.19 13.98 19.32
C ASP A 58 3.78 14.85 18.20
N PRO A 59 5.09 15.17 18.23
CA PRO A 59 5.74 16.00 17.20
C PRO A 59 5.58 15.46 15.78
N SER A 60 5.26 14.17 15.62
CA SER A 60 5.02 13.58 14.32
C SER A 60 3.69 13.99 13.67
N GLN A 61 2.74 14.55 14.42
CA GLN A 61 1.42 15.01 13.95
C GLN A 61 1.49 16.43 13.34
N GLU A 62 2.40 16.65 12.39
CA GLU A 62 2.69 17.97 11.78
C GLU A 62 1.48 18.68 11.16
N LEU A 63 0.54 17.91 10.59
CA LEU A 63 -0.69 18.47 10.00
C LEU A 63 -1.79 18.65 11.05
N GLY A 64 -1.49 18.37 12.32
CA GLY A 64 -2.46 18.20 13.39
C GLY A 64 -3.15 16.84 13.32
N VAL A 65 -4.25 16.73 14.05
CA VAL A 65 -5.09 15.55 14.11
C VAL A 65 -6.57 15.93 13.95
N PRO A 66 -7.46 14.97 13.63
CA PRO A 66 -8.90 15.19 13.64
C PRO A 66 -9.41 15.72 14.98
N GLU A 67 -10.57 16.39 14.96
CA GLU A 67 -11.21 16.86 16.19
C GLU A 67 -11.56 15.68 17.10
N TYR A 68 -11.33 15.85 18.40
CA TYR A 68 -11.49 14.81 19.43
C TYR A 68 -10.68 13.53 19.14
N HIS A 69 -9.50 13.67 18.53
CA HIS A 69 -8.59 12.55 18.30
C HIS A 69 -8.20 11.88 19.62
N GLU A 70 -8.42 10.57 19.66
CA GLU A 70 -7.90 9.67 20.67
C GLU A 70 -6.95 8.67 19.97
N PRO A 71 -5.84 8.26 20.60
CA PRO A 71 -5.01 7.22 20.04
C PRO A 71 -5.74 5.86 19.98
N LEU A 72 -5.59 5.15 18.87
CA LEU A 72 -5.88 3.73 18.81
C LEU A 72 -4.90 2.99 19.73
N VAL A 73 -5.45 2.31 20.73
CA VAL A 73 -4.69 1.42 21.61
C VAL A 73 -5.12 -0.02 21.33
N PRO A 74 -4.32 -0.80 20.57
CA PRO A 74 -4.62 -2.21 20.33
C PRO A 74 -4.69 -3.00 21.63
N ASN A 75 -5.64 -3.94 21.73
CA ASN A 75 -5.78 -4.81 22.89
C ASN A 75 -4.60 -5.80 23.01
N LEU A 76 -4.05 -6.20 21.86
CA LEU A 76 -2.85 -7.02 21.80
C LEU A 76 -1.62 -6.14 22.04
N LEU A 77 -0.96 -6.32 23.19
CA LEU A 77 0.22 -5.52 23.58
C LEU A 77 1.34 -5.61 22.53
N ASP A 78 1.73 -6.81 22.12
CA ASP A 78 2.72 -7.04 21.08
C ASP A 78 2.06 -7.26 19.71
N HIS A 79 1.34 -6.23 19.25
CA HIS A 79 0.65 -6.29 17.96
C HIS A 79 1.59 -6.10 16.76
N HIS A 80 2.85 -5.71 16.97
CA HIS A 80 3.79 -5.47 15.89
C HIS A 80 4.43 -6.78 15.42
N HIS A 81 4.27 -7.08 14.13
CA HIS A 81 4.95 -8.19 13.48
C HIS A 81 6.01 -7.66 12.52
N THR A 82 7.22 -8.21 12.59
CA THR A 82 8.31 -7.86 11.69
C THR A 82 8.68 -9.03 10.80
N GLY A 83 9.05 -8.74 9.56
CA GLY A 83 9.49 -9.73 8.61
C GLY A 83 10.39 -9.13 7.55
N SER A 84 10.54 -9.84 6.44
CA SER A 84 11.30 -9.35 5.29
C SER A 84 10.60 -9.68 3.99
N LEU A 85 10.89 -8.87 2.98
CA LEU A 85 10.54 -9.10 1.59
C LEU A 85 11.86 -9.18 0.81
N ASP A 86 12.14 -10.35 0.24
CA ASP A 86 13.44 -10.67 -0.33
C ASP A 86 13.85 -9.72 -1.45
N ARG A 87 15.17 -9.51 -1.58
CA ARG A 87 15.74 -8.89 -2.77
C ARG A 87 15.37 -9.75 -4.00
N ASN A 88 14.60 -9.20 -4.93
CA ASN A 88 14.15 -9.92 -6.12
C ASN A 88 13.54 -8.98 -7.16
N ASN A 89 13.23 -9.54 -8.33
CA ASN A 89 12.45 -8.91 -9.38
C ASN A 89 11.00 -9.43 -9.35
N TYR A 90 10.11 -8.65 -8.76
CA TYR A 90 8.69 -8.91 -8.69
C TYR A 90 8.03 -8.46 -9.99
N CYS A 91 7.85 -9.41 -10.91
CA CYS A 91 7.33 -9.16 -12.25
C CYS A 91 5.87 -9.59 -12.33
N SER A 92 4.98 -8.81 -12.93
CA SER A 92 3.59 -9.23 -13.21
C SER A 92 3.53 -10.39 -14.21
N ASP A 93 2.32 -10.92 -14.44
CA ASP A 93 2.13 -11.97 -15.45
C ASP A 93 2.46 -11.47 -16.85
N GLY A 94 3.15 -12.32 -17.63
CA GLY A 94 3.58 -12.01 -18.99
C GLY A 94 4.84 -11.15 -19.10
N VAL A 95 5.45 -10.76 -17.97
CA VAL A 95 6.76 -10.12 -17.94
C VAL A 95 7.81 -11.16 -17.57
N ASN A 96 8.78 -11.38 -18.47
CA ASN A 96 9.90 -12.28 -18.27
C ASN A 96 11.16 -11.47 -18.00
N ALA A 97 12.01 -11.99 -17.11
CA ALA A 97 13.27 -11.37 -16.73
C ALA A 97 14.43 -12.28 -17.20
N GLU A 98 15.36 -11.70 -17.95
CA GLU A 98 16.50 -12.42 -18.51
C GLU A 98 17.78 -11.62 -18.25
N PRO A 99 18.91 -12.27 -17.95
CA PRO A 99 20.20 -11.58 -17.90
C PRO A 99 20.48 -10.88 -19.24
N ASP A 100 20.81 -9.59 -19.18
CA ASP A 100 21.19 -8.83 -20.36
C ASP A 100 22.69 -8.95 -20.55
N HIS A 101 23.10 -9.95 -21.34
CA HIS A 101 24.51 -10.29 -21.50
C HIS A 101 25.32 -9.24 -22.27
N GLY A 102 24.67 -8.37 -23.05
CA GLY A 102 25.35 -7.43 -23.96
C GLY A 102 26.31 -8.11 -24.94
N TYR A 103 26.51 -7.56 -26.13
CA TYR A 103 27.52 -8.12 -27.04
C TYR A 103 28.97 -7.77 -26.61
N HIS A 104 29.14 -6.92 -25.59
CA HIS A 104 30.44 -6.40 -25.13
C HIS A 104 30.48 -6.12 -23.61
N ALA A 105 30.07 -7.07 -22.76
CA ALA A 105 30.21 -6.89 -21.31
C ALA A 105 31.70 -6.78 -20.93
N ARG A 106 32.12 -5.62 -20.44
CA ARG A 106 33.44 -5.42 -19.83
C ARG A 106 33.42 -5.96 -18.39
N PRO A 107 34.56 -6.36 -17.82
CA PRO A 107 34.63 -6.83 -16.44
C PRO A 107 34.06 -5.85 -15.40
N ASP A 108 34.06 -4.55 -15.70
CA ASP A 108 33.55 -3.48 -14.83
C ASP A 108 32.08 -3.12 -15.08
N ASP A 109 31.42 -3.74 -16.07
CA ASP A 109 30.01 -3.46 -16.36
C ASP A 109 29.10 -4.04 -15.27
N PHE A 110 27.97 -3.36 -15.03
CA PHE A 110 27.05 -3.79 -14.00
C PHE A 110 26.32 -5.05 -14.48
N PRO A 111 25.97 -5.99 -13.59
CA PRO A 111 25.06 -7.06 -13.97
C PRO A 111 23.74 -6.42 -14.40
N ARG A 112 23.44 -6.54 -15.69
CA ARG A 112 22.23 -5.99 -16.30
C ARG A 112 21.17 -7.07 -16.40
N ILE A 113 19.93 -6.66 -16.21
CA ILE A 113 18.77 -7.50 -16.41
C ILE A 113 17.84 -6.82 -17.41
N SER A 114 17.24 -7.63 -18.28
CA SER A 114 16.24 -7.20 -19.23
C SER A 114 14.89 -7.78 -18.87
N PHE A 115 13.86 -6.95 -18.95
CA PHE A 115 12.48 -7.35 -18.76
C PHE A 115 11.71 -7.15 -20.05
N GLN A 116 11.06 -8.20 -20.53
CA GLN A 116 10.25 -8.18 -21.74
C GLN A 116 8.80 -8.48 -21.40
N CYS A 117 7.89 -7.64 -21.87
CA CYS A 117 6.46 -7.82 -21.69
C CYS A 117 5.84 -8.40 -22.96
N SER A 118 5.26 -9.60 -22.83
CA SER A 118 4.52 -10.27 -23.91
C SER A 118 3.04 -9.85 -23.99
N ARG A 119 2.57 -9.06 -23.02
CA ARG A 119 1.19 -8.58 -22.91
C ARG A 119 1.10 -7.09 -23.20
N THR A 120 -0.12 -6.58 -23.30
CA THR A 120 -0.37 -5.14 -23.46
C THR A 120 0.02 -4.35 -22.22
N ARG A 121 -0.07 -4.94 -21.02
CA ARG A 121 0.30 -4.27 -19.77
C ARG A 121 1.17 -5.20 -18.94
N GLY A 122 2.11 -4.61 -18.22
CA GLY A 122 2.98 -5.33 -17.30
C GLY A 122 3.62 -4.40 -16.29
N ALA A 123 4.16 -4.96 -15.22
CA ALA A 123 4.84 -4.22 -14.18
C ALA A 123 6.03 -5.00 -13.62
N VAL A 124 7.06 -4.27 -13.18
CA VAL A 124 8.24 -4.82 -12.50
C VAL A 124 8.56 -3.95 -11.29
N LEU A 125 8.62 -4.55 -10.12
CA LEU A 125 9.32 -3.99 -8.96
C LEU A 125 10.62 -4.78 -8.76
N SER A 126 11.75 -4.14 -8.94
CA SER A 126 13.07 -4.72 -8.68
C SER A 126 13.62 -4.17 -7.37
N LEU A 127 13.91 -5.08 -6.43
CA LEU A 127 14.51 -4.79 -5.14
C LEU A 127 15.96 -5.29 -5.12
N PRO A 128 16.95 -4.39 -5.24
CA PRO A 128 18.36 -4.77 -5.11
C PRO A 128 18.77 -5.08 -3.66
N ILE A 129 17.98 -4.61 -2.68
CA ILE A 129 18.18 -4.83 -1.24
C ILE A 129 16.88 -5.38 -0.65
N THR A 130 17.00 -6.32 0.29
CA THR A 130 15.89 -6.87 1.06
C THR A 130 15.12 -5.75 1.76
N ALA A 131 13.80 -5.75 1.59
CA ALA A 131 12.91 -4.83 2.28
C ALA A 131 12.54 -5.37 3.68
N ARG A 132 12.40 -4.46 4.64
CA ARG A 132 11.86 -4.71 5.97
C ARG A 132 10.34 -4.65 5.92
N ARG A 133 9.69 -5.74 6.32
CA ARG A 133 8.24 -5.82 6.47
C ARG A 133 7.85 -5.47 7.89
N GLU A 134 6.83 -4.64 8.04
CA GLU A 134 6.13 -4.41 9.30
C GLU A 134 4.64 -4.54 9.09
N ASP A 135 3.98 -5.26 9.99
CA ASP A 135 2.53 -5.48 9.98
C ASP A 135 1.98 -5.39 11.40
N THR A 136 0.66 -5.20 11.52
CA THR A 136 -0.06 -5.44 12.77
C THR A 136 -0.79 -6.78 12.78
N LEU A 137 -0.72 -7.48 13.90
CA LEU A 137 -1.57 -8.63 14.21
C LEU A 137 -2.97 -8.21 14.70
N ALA A 138 -3.15 -6.96 15.15
CA ALA A 138 -4.39 -6.43 15.70
C ALA A 138 -5.36 -5.91 14.62
N LEU A 139 -5.50 -6.64 13.50
CA LEU A 139 -6.32 -6.21 12.36
C LEU A 139 -7.77 -5.89 12.75
N GLY A 140 -8.35 -6.61 13.71
CA GLY A 140 -9.69 -6.36 14.20
C GLY A 140 -9.84 -5.00 14.92
N ASP A 141 -8.85 -4.60 15.71
CA ASP A 141 -8.84 -3.30 16.39
C ASP A 141 -8.69 -2.16 15.37
N PHE A 142 -7.75 -2.30 14.43
CA PHE A 142 -7.55 -1.33 13.35
C PHE A 142 -8.80 -1.17 12.47
N GLY A 143 -9.44 -2.27 12.09
CA GLY A 143 -10.66 -2.27 11.30
C GLY A 143 -11.82 -1.55 11.98
N ARG A 144 -12.08 -1.86 13.25
CA ARG A 144 -13.09 -1.14 14.05
C ARG A 144 -12.76 0.34 14.19
N TRP A 145 -11.48 0.67 14.33
CA TRP A 145 -11.03 2.05 14.52
C TRP A 145 -11.33 2.93 13.32
N ILE A 146 -10.95 2.49 12.11
CA ILE A 146 -11.25 3.27 10.90
C ILE A 146 -12.76 3.42 10.69
N VAL A 147 -13.55 2.35 10.91
CA VAL A 147 -15.03 2.43 10.79
C VAL A 147 -15.60 3.49 11.73
N LYS A 148 -15.16 3.50 12.99
CA LYS A 148 -15.63 4.44 14.01
C LYS A 148 -15.27 5.90 13.69
N HIS A 149 -14.12 6.14 13.07
CA HIS A 149 -13.56 7.50 12.95
C HIS A 149 -13.48 8.05 11.52
N ILE A 150 -13.91 7.29 10.49
CA ILE A 150 -13.76 7.72 9.09
C ILE A 150 -14.42 9.07 8.79
N ASP A 151 -15.56 9.36 9.42
CA ASP A 151 -16.26 10.65 9.28
C ASP A 151 -15.41 11.83 9.73
N SER A 152 -14.81 11.72 10.93
CA SER A 152 -13.98 12.80 11.48
C SER A 152 -12.67 12.93 10.70
N TRP A 153 -12.10 11.81 10.24
CA TRP A 153 -10.90 11.80 9.41
C TRP A 153 -11.15 12.45 8.05
N PHE A 154 -12.30 12.18 7.45
CA PHE A 154 -12.70 12.81 6.20
C PHE A 154 -12.98 14.30 6.36
N ALA A 155 -13.71 14.70 7.41
CA ALA A 155 -13.91 16.12 7.74
C ALA A 155 -12.57 16.84 7.97
N PHE A 156 -11.63 16.21 8.68
CA PHE A 156 -10.28 16.72 8.89
C PHE A 156 -9.53 16.91 7.56
N SER A 157 -9.59 15.93 6.66
CA SER A 157 -8.96 16.04 5.33
C SER A 157 -9.52 17.19 4.47
N ARG A 158 -10.82 17.48 4.61
CA ARG A 158 -11.48 18.62 3.97
C ARG A 158 -11.04 19.94 4.57
N LYS A 159 -10.93 20.03 5.90
CA LYS A 159 -10.41 21.21 6.62
C LYS A 159 -8.98 21.55 6.18
N LEU A 160 -8.16 20.53 5.92
CA LEU A 160 -6.80 20.69 5.38
C LEU A 160 -6.76 21.07 3.88
N GLY A 161 -7.89 21.10 3.18
CA GLY A 161 -7.96 21.49 1.77
C GLY A 161 -7.29 20.49 0.80
N LEU A 162 -7.18 19.21 1.18
CA LEU A 162 -6.38 18.23 0.44
C LEU A 162 -7.03 17.70 -0.85
N GLY A 163 -8.27 18.12 -1.13
CA GLY A 163 -9.01 17.71 -2.33
C GLY A 163 -9.38 16.22 -2.35
N ILE A 164 -9.48 15.58 -1.18
CA ILE A 164 -10.03 14.23 -1.04
C ILE A 164 -11.55 14.33 -1.24
N LYS A 165 -12.08 13.62 -2.23
CA LYS A 165 -13.49 13.73 -2.64
C LYS A 165 -14.36 12.67 -1.98
N GLN A 166 -13.76 11.53 -1.63
CA GLN A 166 -14.43 10.33 -1.14
C GLN A 166 -13.73 9.77 0.09
N MET A 167 -14.48 9.19 1.03
CA MET A 167 -13.92 8.57 2.24
C MET A 167 -13.05 7.37 1.91
N GLU A 168 -13.40 6.68 0.82
CA GLU A 168 -12.76 5.52 0.22
C GLU A 168 -11.31 5.76 -0.22
N GLU A 169 -10.91 7.04 -0.33
CA GLU A 169 -9.53 7.44 -0.62
C GLU A 169 -8.64 7.41 0.64
N ILE A 170 -9.23 7.44 1.84
CA ILE A 170 -8.52 7.40 3.12
C ILE A 170 -8.16 5.96 3.45
N ILE A 171 -6.92 5.79 3.89
CA ILE A 171 -6.30 4.51 4.20
C ILE A 171 -5.80 4.56 5.64
N LEU A 172 -6.16 3.56 6.44
CA LEU A 172 -5.45 3.23 7.68
C LEU A 172 -4.43 2.12 7.38
N VAL A 173 -3.15 2.42 7.54
CA VAL A 173 -2.05 1.49 7.27
C VAL A 173 -1.98 0.43 8.37
N THR A 174 -2.11 -0.84 7.97
CA THR A 174 -1.94 -2.02 8.84
C THR A 174 -0.59 -2.71 8.60
N GLY A 175 0.09 -2.40 7.50
CA GLY A 175 1.42 -2.92 7.23
C GLY A 175 2.11 -2.20 6.09
N CYS A 176 3.44 -2.26 6.05
CA CYS A 176 4.26 -1.71 4.97
C CYS A 176 5.51 -2.56 4.70
N ASP A 177 6.00 -2.52 3.46
CA ASP A 177 7.33 -3.01 3.10
C ASP A 177 8.21 -1.82 2.75
N ARG A 178 9.31 -1.66 3.49
CA ARG A 178 10.26 -0.57 3.28
C ARG A 178 11.62 -1.09 2.85
N THR A 179 12.19 -0.47 1.83
CA THR A 179 13.55 -0.76 1.34
C THR A 179 14.43 0.48 1.43
N ARG A 180 15.69 0.32 1.06
CA ARG A 180 16.68 1.39 0.90
C ARG A 180 16.87 1.78 -0.57
N SER A 181 16.43 0.93 -1.50
CA SER A 181 16.49 1.19 -2.94
C SER A 181 15.51 0.31 -3.73
N TRP A 182 15.01 0.83 -4.84
CA TRP A 182 13.98 0.21 -5.68
C TRP A 182 14.12 0.66 -7.15
N THR A 183 13.64 -0.19 -8.06
CA THR A 183 13.34 0.18 -9.46
C THR A 183 11.93 -0.28 -9.81
N ASN A 184 11.09 0.63 -10.27
CA ASN A 184 9.75 0.34 -10.74
C ASN A 184 9.68 0.52 -12.25
N ALA A 185 9.05 -0.40 -12.97
CA ALA A 185 8.75 -0.26 -14.38
C ALA A 185 7.30 -0.63 -14.69
N ALA A 186 6.70 0.05 -15.66
CA ALA A 186 5.36 -0.20 -16.17
C ALA A 186 5.39 -0.26 -17.71
N PHE A 187 4.90 -1.35 -18.28
CA PHE A 187 4.78 -1.56 -19.73
C PHE A 187 3.43 -1.07 -20.22
N LEU A 188 3.43 -0.28 -21.29
CA LEU A 188 2.25 0.42 -21.82
C LEU A 188 1.59 -0.35 -22.98
N GLY A 189 0.25 -0.22 -23.05
CA GLY A 189 -0.71 -0.93 -23.91
C GLY A 189 -0.46 -0.99 -25.42
N ASN A 190 0.47 -0.20 -25.96
CA ASN A 190 0.47 0.19 -27.36
C ASN A 190 1.73 -0.22 -28.13
N GLN A 191 2.64 -1.00 -27.55
CA GLN A 191 3.88 -1.42 -28.20
C GLN A 191 4.05 -2.94 -28.21
N ILE A 192 4.38 -3.49 -29.38
CA ILE A 192 4.77 -4.89 -29.55
C ILE A 192 6.23 -5.03 -29.07
N ASN A 193 6.58 -6.11 -28.38
CA ASN A 193 7.86 -6.35 -27.65
C ASN A 193 8.31 -5.14 -26.82
N ALA A 194 7.47 -4.75 -25.85
CA ALA A 194 7.87 -3.75 -24.89
C ALA A 194 8.97 -4.33 -23.97
N GLN A 195 10.03 -3.56 -23.73
CA GLN A 195 11.22 -4.01 -23.02
C GLN A 195 11.79 -2.89 -22.15
N VAL A 196 12.37 -3.25 -21.01
CA VAL A 196 13.24 -2.35 -20.23
C VAL A 196 14.46 -3.13 -19.73
N SER A 197 15.66 -2.59 -19.93
CA SER A 197 16.89 -3.15 -19.35
C SER A 197 17.62 -2.13 -18.49
N PHE A 198 18.11 -2.56 -17.33
CA PHE A 198 18.94 -1.75 -16.43
C PHE A 198 19.89 -2.62 -15.63
N GLY A 199 21.00 -2.04 -15.19
CA GLY A 199 21.94 -2.64 -14.24
C GLY A 199 21.87 -1.93 -12.90
N VAL A 200 22.05 -2.68 -11.81
CA VAL A 200 22.15 -2.12 -10.46
C VAL A 200 23.36 -2.74 -9.78
N LYS A 201 24.28 -1.88 -9.33
CA LYS A 201 25.42 -2.30 -8.51
C LYS A 201 25.19 -1.85 -7.08
N VAL A 202 25.24 -2.81 -6.16
CA VAL A 202 25.13 -2.59 -4.72
C VAL A 202 26.52 -2.78 -4.12
N GLU A 203 27.04 -1.75 -3.47
CA GLU A 203 28.38 -1.77 -2.88
C GLU A 203 28.32 -1.74 -1.35
N GLY A 204 29.26 -2.46 -0.73
CA GLY A 204 29.30 -2.66 0.72
C GLY A 204 28.06 -3.38 1.25
N PRO A 205 27.66 -3.13 2.51
CA PRO A 205 26.42 -3.63 3.10
C PRO A 205 25.14 -2.96 2.55
N GLY A 206 25.11 -2.66 1.24
CA GLY A 206 24.03 -1.93 0.58
C GLY A 206 23.99 -0.44 0.87
N THR A 207 25.13 0.16 1.20
CA THR A 207 25.25 1.59 1.56
C THR A 207 25.40 2.50 0.35
N SER A 208 25.89 1.98 -0.77
CA SER A 208 25.99 2.72 -2.03
C SER A 208 25.28 1.94 -3.14
N ILE A 209 24.42 2.63 -3.90
CA ILE A 209 23.65 2.06 -5.00
C ILE A 209 23.96 2.85 -6.26
N ASN A 210 24.40 2.17 -7.31
CA ASN A 210 24.66 2.79 -8.60
C ASN A 210 23.77 2.16 -9.65
N PHE A 211 23.13 2.98 -10.48
CA PHE A 211 22.28 2.53 -11.57
C PHE A 211 22.99 2.72 -12.91
N GLN A 212 22.89 1.72 -13.78
CA GLN A 212 23.33 1.82 -15.16
C GLN A 212 22.12 1.65 -16.07
N PHE A 213 21.76 2.73 -16.78
CA PHE A 213 20.65 2.75 -17.71
C PHE A 213 20.98 3.62 -18.92
N SER A 214 20.38 3.28 -20.06
CA SER A 214 20.43 4.12 -21.27
C SER A 214 19.03 4.22 -21.88
N PRO A 215 18.56 5.39 -22.36
CA PRO A 215 17.22 5.58 -22.89
C PRO A 215 16.81 4.57 -23.98
N GLU A 216 17.74 4.15 -24.85
CA GLU A 216 17.46 3.12 -25.87
C GLU A 216 17.08 1.76 -25.29
N ASN A 217 17.40 1.48 -24.02
CA ASN A 217 17.07 0.24 -23.34
C ASN A 217 15.63 0.21 -22.81
N ALA A 218 14.83 1.27 -23.00
CA ALA A 218 13.42 1.30 -22.64
C ALA A 218 12.54 1.51 -23.89
N ARG A 219 11.76 0.50 -24.25
CA ARG A 219 10.80 0.54 -25.35
C ARG A 219 9.42 0.17 -24.85
N GLY A 220 8.44 1.07 -24.99
CA GLY A 220 7.07 0.82 -24.54
C GLY A 220 6.96 0.64 -23.01
N ALA A 221 7.95 1.09 -22.26
CA ALA A 221 8.00 1.04 -20.81
C ALA A 221 8.40 2.40 -20.24
N VAL A 222 7.79 2.75 -19.12
CA VAL A 222 8.26 3.84 -18.25
C VAL A 222 8.85 3.20 -17.02
N PHE A 223 9.93 3.76 -16.50
CA PHE A 223 10.53 3.27 -15.26
C PHE A 223 10.98 4.43 -14.39
N ARG A 224 11.15 4.12 -13.10
CA ARG A 224 11.64 4.99 -12.04
C ARG A 224 12.55 4.17 -11.14
N HIS A 225 13.49 4.84 -10.50
CA HIS A 225 14.35 4.20 -9.52
C HIS A 225 14.74 5.20 -8.46
N GLY A 226 15.26 4.70 -7.35
CA GLY A 226 15.96 5.50 -6.37
C GLY A 226 16.01 4.85 -5.00
N PRO A 227 16.65 5.53 -4.04
CA PRO A 227 17.71 6.52 -4.26
C PRO A 227 18.98 5.90 -4.89
N GLU A 228 19.80 6.76 -5.52
CA GLU A 228 21.13 6.45 -6.05
C GLU A 228 22.22 7.11 -5.16
N GLY A 229 23.43 6.55 -5.17
CA GLY A 229 24.56 6.98 -4.36
C GLY A 229 24.49 6.42 -2.94
N GLU A 230 25.00 7.19 -1.97
CA GLU A 230 24.91 6.82 -0.56
C GLU A 230 23.47 6.87 -0.05
N VAL A 231 22.96 5.71 0.34
CA VAL A 231 21.59 5.55 0.84
C VAL A 231 21.57 5.45 2.36
N ARG A 232 20.45 5.88 2.97
CA ARG A 232 20.23 5.77 4.42
C ARG A 232 20.47 4.35 4.93
N LEU A 233 20.96 4.22 6.17
CA LEU A 233 21.17 2.90 6.79
C LEU A 233 19.86 2.19 7.13
N TYR A 234 18.81 2.95 7.44
CA TYR A 234 17.47 2.42 7.69
C TYR A 234 16.63 2.44 6.42
N ALA A 235 15.70 1.50 6.32
CA ALA A 235 14.79 1.40 5.18
C ALA A 235 13.68 2.45 5.27
N ASN A 236 13.69 3.41 4.33
CA ASN A 236 12.75 4.52 4.32
C ASN A 236 11.88 4.63 3.06
N GLN A 237 12.12 3.79 2.05
CA GLN A 237 11.40 3.79 0.78
C GLN A 237 10.25 2.76 0.85
N CYS A 238 8.99 3.18 0.85
CA CYS A 238 7.85 2.27 1.02
C CYS A 238 7.36 1.70 -0.32
N VAL A 239 7.57 0.41 -0.58
CA VAL A 239 7.23 -0.23 -1.86
C VAL A 239 5.84 -0.87 -1.87
N PHE A 240 5.36 -1.32 -0.72
CA PHE A 240 4.00 -1.84 -0.55
C PHE A 240 3.34 -1.33 0.72
N ILE A 241 2.02 -1.10 0.65
CA ILE A 241 1.17 -0.75 1.78
C ILE A 241 0.00 -1.73 1.88
N ARG A 242 -0.18 -2.29 3.07
CA ARG A 242 -1.40 -2.99 3.49
C ARG A 242 -2.18 -2.09 4.42
N GLY A 243 -3.49 -2.15 4.34
CA GLY A 243 -4.34 -1.27 5.10
C GLY A 243 -5.81 -1.49 4.84
N PHE A 244 -6.62 -0.69 5.51
CA PHE A 244 -8.06 -0.66 5.35
C PHE A 244 -8.52 0.63 4.70
N ARG A 245 -9.61 0.51 3.94
CA ARG A 245 -10.46 1.60 3.45
C ARG A 245 -11.88 1.35 3.90
N VAL A 246 -12.68 2.40 3.96
CA VAL A 246 -14.10 2.31 4.27
C VAL A 246 -14.90 2.80 3.07
N PHE A 247 -15.88 2.00 2.67
CA PHE A 247 -16.86 2.31 1.63
C PHE A 247 -18.22 2.49 2.28
N ARG A 248 -18.99 3.49 1.83
CA ARG A 248 -20.41 3.58 2.20
C ARG A 248 -21.26 2.85 1.18
N SER A 249 -21.93 1.81 1.64
CA SER A 249 -22.88 1.07 0.83
C SER A 249 -24.22 1.80 0.85
N PHE A 250 -24.56 2.51 -0.22
CA PHE A 250 -25.93 2.97 -0.45
C PHE A 250 -26.77 1.80 -0.96
N TRP A 251 -27.04 0.79 -0.13
CA TRP A 251 -28.08 -0.17 -0.45
C TRP A 251 -29.45 0.51 -0.33
N LEU A 252 -30.15 0.66 -1.46
CA LEU A 252 -31.59 0.95 -1.54
C LEU A 252 -32.43 -0.27 -1.11
N LEU A 253 -32.08 -0.93 0.01
CA LEU A 253 -32.97 -1.92 0.60
C LEU A 253 -33.96 -1.20 1.53
N PRO A 254 -35.27 -1.42 1.40
CA PRO A 254 -36.25 -0.76 2.24
C PRO A 254 -35.98 -1.11 3.71
N LYS A 255 -35.80 -0.06 4.54
CA LYS A 255 -35.70 -0.20 5.99
C LYS A 255 -36.95 -0.91 6.51
N HIS A 256 -36.74 -2.10 7.09
CA HIS A 256 -37.68 -2.84 7.95
C HIS A 256 -39.02 -3.32 7.34
N LEU A 257 -39.15 -4.64 7.20
CA LEU A 257 -40.38 -5.31 7.66
C LEU A 257 -40.23 -5.52 9.18
N LYS A 258 -40.74 -4.55 9.96
CA LYS A 258 -40.90 -4.70 11.41
C LYS A 258 -42.00 -5.74 11.66
N ALA A 259 -41.61 -6.97 11.97
CA ALA A 259 -42.51 -7.89 12.66
C ALA A 259 -42.57 -7.46 14.14
N ALA A 260 -43.79 -7.25 14.64
CA ALA A 260 -44.05 -6.89 16.02
C ALA A 260 -43.80 -8.09 16.95
N ALA A 261 -42.83 -7.96 17.85
CA ALA A 261 -42.77 -8.70 19.12
C ALA A 261 -42.17 -7.77 20.19
N GLY A 262 -42.74 -7.80 21.40
CA GLY A 262 -42.58 -6.82 22.48
C GLY A 262 -41.21 -6.84 23.21
N PRO A 263 -41.08 -6.09 24.32
CA PRO A 263 -39.86 -5.35 24.65
C PRO A 263 -38.87 -6.18 25.46
N SER A 264 -37.64 -6.28 24.97
CA SER A 264 -36.47 -6.58 25.78
C SER A 264 -35.59 -5.33 25.84
N ARG A 265 -35.50 -4.73 27.03
CA ARG A 265 -34.51 -3.70 27.36
C ARG A 265 -33.15 -4.38 27.51
N ASP A 266 -32.22 -4.08 26.63
CA ASP A 266 -30.81 -4.41 26.80
C ASP A 266 -29.97 -3.13 26.60
N PRO A 267 -29.28 -2.61 27.63
CA PRO A 267 -28.47 -1.40 27.53
C PRO A 267 -27.05 -1.76 27.11
N GLY A 268 -26.73 -1.69 25.80
CA GLY A 268 -25.35 -1.86 25.35
C GLY A 268 -25.12 -2.19 23.87
N GLY A 269 -26.13 -2.11 23.00
CA GLY A 269 -25.95 -2.36 21.58
C GLY A 269 -25.12 -1.25 20.92
N TYR A 270 -23.90 -1.57 20.50
CA TYR A 270 -23.15 -0.72 19.59
C TYR A 270 -23.90 -0.62 18.26
N ASP A 271 -24.33 0.59 17.89
CA ASP A 271 -24.85 0.89 16.56
C ASP A 271 -23.68 0.78 15.55
N SER A 272 -23.39 -0.43 15.10
CA SER A 272 -22.68 -0.63 13.84
C SER A 272 -23.57 -0.06 12.74
N ASP A 273 -23.18 1.08 12.15
CA ASP A 273 -23.87 1.64 10.99
C ASP A 273 -23.89 0.58 9.88
N PRO A 274 -25.06 0.00 9.56
CA PRO A 274 -25.17 -1.10 8.60
C PRO A 274 -24.75 -0.71 7.18
N ASP A 275 -24.56 0.58 6.92
CA ASP A 275 -24.23 1.12 5.60
C ASP A 275 -22.71 1.29 5.40
N THR A 276 -21.86 0.77 6.30
CA THR A 276 -20.39 0.92 6.22
C THR A 276 -19.66 -0.40 5.95
N GLU A 277 -18.84 -0.44 4.90
CA GLU A 277 -18.09 -1.61 4.43
C GLU A 277 -16.58 -1.41 4.56
N LEU A 278 -15.89 -2.34 5.23
CA LEU A 278 -14.43 -2.33 5.40
C LEU A 278 -13.74 -3.17 4.31
N VAL A 279 -12.78 -2.58 3.60
CA VAL A 279 -12.08 -3.24 2.50
C VAL A 279 -10.57 -3.21 2.72
N SER A 280 -9.92 -4.38 2.60
CA SER A 280 -8.46 -4.52 2.65
C SER A 280 -7.80 -4.07 1.36
N ILE A 281 -6.57 -3.57 1.47
CA ILE A 281 -5.74 -3.11 0.35
C ILE A 281 -4.74 -4.22 -0.06
N PRO A 282 -4.57 -4.52 -1.37
CA PRO A 282 -5.20 -3.86 -2.51
C PRO A 282 -6.63 -4.36 -2.70
N ALA A 283 -7.57 -3.45 -2.92
CA ALA A 283 -8.88 -3.83 -3.42
C ALA A 283 -8.67 -4.34 -4.85
N ILE A 284 -8.73 -5.65 -5.07
CA ILE A 284 -8.76 -6.18 -6.43
C ILE A 284 -10.12 -5.75 -7.00
N THR A 285 -10.14 -4.65 -7.74
CA THR A 285 -11.33 -4.24 -8.49
C THR A 285 -11.54 -5.21 -9.63
N LYS A 286 -12.11 -6.39 -9.36
CA LYS A 286 -12.81 -7.12 -10.41
C LYS A 286 -14.08 -6.32 -10.69
N VAL A 287 -14.10 -5.69 -11.86
CA VAL A 287 -15.32 -5.20 -12.50
C VAL A 287 -16.38 -6.28 -12.40
N LYS A 288 -17.52 -5.93 -11.79
CA LYS A 288 -18.81 -6.63 -11.78
C LYS A 288 -18.72 -8.15 -11.65
N ASP A 289 -18.73 -8.61 -10.41
CA ASP A 289 -19.64 -9.63 -9.88
C ASP A 289 -19.01 -10.21 -8.62
N SER A 290 -19.68 -9.97 -7.50
CA SER A 290 -19.75 -10.80 -6.28
C SER A 290 -18.47 -11.51 -5.80
N VAL A 291 -17.92 -11.04 -4.67
CA VAL A 291 -17.90 -11.73 -3.37
C VAL A 291 -16.93 -10.94 -2.49
N LEU A 292 -17.51 -10.12 -1.61
CA LEU A 292 -16.82 -9.48 -0.51
C LEU A 292 -16.48 -10.54 0.55
N ILE A 293 -15.22 -10.57 0.98
CA ILE A 293 -14.80 -11.40 2.12
C ILE A 293 -15.31 -10.72 3.38
N LEU A 294 -16.49 -11.13 3.83
CA LEU A 294 -17.07 -10.77 5.12
C LEU A 294 -16.31 -11.51 6.22
N TYR A 295 -15.45 -10.82 6.97
CA TYR A 295 -15.06 -11.30 8.29
C TYR A 295 -16.17 -10.90 9.29
N ASN A 296 -17.12 -11.80 9.49
CA ASN A 296 -18.10 -11.70 10.57
C ASN A 296 -17.38 -11.82 11.92
N PHE A 297 -17.08 -10.69 12.56
CA PHE A 297 -16.84 -10.66 14.00
C PHE A 297 -18.19 -10.52 14.70
N SER A 298 -18.84 -11.65 14.97
CA SER A 298 -19.97 -11.72 15.89
C SER A 298 -19.76 -12.90 16.83
N GLN A 299 -19.60 -12.54 18.11
CA GLN A 299 -19.72 -13.32 19.34
C GLN A 299 -19.53 -14.84 19.29
N SER A 300 -18.48 -15.30 19.97
CA SER A 300 -18.51 -16.58 20.66
C SER A 300 -17.74 -16.47 21.97
N SER A 301 -18.40 -15.88 22.97
CA SER A 301 -18.24 -16.23 24.37
C SER A 301 -19.59 -16.73 24.87
N LEU A 302 -19.72 -18.05 25.05
CA LEU A 302 -20.56 -18.79 26.01
C LEU A 302 -21.19 -20.08 25.44
N MET A 303 -21.01 -21.16 26.23
CA MET A 303 -21.56 -22.54 26.17
C MET A 303 -20.98 -23.42 25.06
N PHE A 304 -20.26 -24.52 25.31
CA PHE A 304 -20.17 -25.46 26.45
C PHE A 304 -18.73 -25.71 26.90
#